data_AF-A0A259N741-F1
#
_entry.id   AF-A0A259N741-F1
#
_cell.length_a   1.000
_cell.length_b   1.000
_cell.length_c   1.000
_cell.angle_alpha   90.00
_cell.angle_beta   90.00
_cell.angle_gamma   90.00
#
_symmetry.space_group_name_H-M   'P 1'
#
loop_
_entity.id
_entity.type
_entity.pdbx_description
1 polymer ?
#
loop_
_entity_poly.entity_id
_entity_poly.type
_entity_poly.pdbx_seq_one_letter_code
_entity_poly.pdbx_strand_id
1 'polypeptide(L)'
;MTPEQQRRQSQLAFAASRAELEVGSLAGCPLPLEHLLATRPASPWVRRHFSGGLTAEVYQLEAGGQLWTLKRARNPCKVRNPDGQTSFLNEVQRRAELQALKQRADWREALAGIVETRYASYRQGLLLSPWIAGEAIGEWDERRLLQLFDTLLALLQLGFFEWDLCPGNLLDDGRIRLFDFGYMYRFEPLHSFNSNGQLTPQCHAAERFETRCYYAHLLHLERERGQSAALAALELEKRIALECYRRLRSHLAGRGASATVLAWLQRIIDQWQDALGSGLDGLYLREAWRSHLSDLEDDLGGQTCTPLTLQRIAWLQRCLDECGAQLRRLELLEGRTPDAWRAELEQALQQAHEWQVGE
;
A
#
# COMPACT_ATOMS: atom_id res chain seq x y z
N MET A 1 -9.23 -20.51 -13.36
CA MET A 1 -8.42 -19.29 -13.47
C MET A 1 -8.56 -18.54 -12.15
N THR A 2 -7.47 -18.15 -11.51
CA THR A 2 -7.53 -17.37 -10.26
C THR A 2 -8.05 -15.96 -10.55
N PRO A 3 -8.60 -15.22 -9.56
CA PRO A 3 -9.02 -13.83 -9.75
C PRO A 3 -7.88 -12.94 -10.28
N GLU A 4 -6.65 -13.18 -9.82
CA GLU A 4 -5.45 -12.51 -10.33
C GLU A 4 -5.22 -12.77 -11.82
N GLN A 5 -5.27 -14.03 -12.26
CA GLN A 5 -5.09 -14.39 -13.67
C GLN A 5 -6.16 -13.74 -14.55
N GLN A 6 -7.42 -13.73 -14.09
CA GLN A 6 -8.53 -13.11 -14.80
C GLN A 6 -8.37 -11.59 -14.91
N ARG A 7 -7.91 -10.94 -13.84
CA ARG A 7 -7.56 -9.52 -13.83
C ARG A 7 -6.44 -9.21 -14.82
N ARG A 8 -5.33 -9.95 -14.77
CA ARG A 8 -4.19 -9.80 -15.69
C ARG A 8 -4.62 -9.95 -17.14
N GLN A 9 -5.40 -10.99 -17.45
CA GLN A 9 -5.93 -11.20 -18.79
C GLN A 9 -6.77 -10.00 -19.27
N SER A 10 -7.65 -9.48 -18.39
CA SER A 10 -8.51 -8.35 -18.72
C SER A 10 -7.72 -7.07 -18.97
N GLN A 11 -6.69 -6.79 -18.16
CA GLN A 11 -5.81 -5.64 -18.34
C GLN A 11 -4.98 -5.75 -19.63
N LEU A 12 -4.42 -6.92 -19.93
CA LEU A 12 -3.68 -7.16 -21.17
C LEU A 12 -4.58 -7.03 -22.41
N ALA A 13 -5.83 -7.53 -22.33
CA ALA A 13 -6.80 -7.39 -23.41
C ALA A 13 -7.13 -5.91 -23.68
N PHE A 14 -7.32 -5.10 -22.63
CA PHE A 14 -7.53 -3.66 -22.79
C PHE A 14 -6.29 -2.96 -23.35
N ALA A 15 -5.09 -3.30 -22.86
CA ALA A 15 -3.85 -2.73 -23.38
C ALA A 15 -3.72 -2.99 -24.90
N ALA A 16 -4.09 -4.20 -25.35
CA ALA A 16 -4.07 -4.59 -26.76
C ALA A 16 -5.20 -3.96 -27.62
N SER A 17 -6.34 -3.58 -27.04
CA SER A 17 -7.54 -3.17 -27.79
C SER A 17 -7.44 -1.81 -28.49
N ARG A 18 -6.36 -1.06 -28.29
CA ARG A 18 -6.19 0.36 -28.70
C ARG A 18 -7.23 1.33 -28.11
N ALA A 19 -8.15 0.86 -27.26
CA ALA A 19 -9.11 1.70 -26.57
C ALA A 19 -8.40 2.74 -25.71
N GLU A 20 -8.96 3.95 -25.67
CA GLU A 20 -8.54 5.01 -24.77
C GLU A 20 -9.34 4.96 -23.47
N LEU A 21 -8.71 5.38 -22.38
CA LEU A 21 -9.37 5.68 -21.13
C LEU A 21 -8.96 7.10 -20.72
N GLU A 22 -9.93 8.02 -20.80
CA GLU A 22 -9.75 9.40 -20.34
C GLU A 22 -10.53 9.64 -19.05
N VAL A 23 -9.96 10.47 -18.17
CA VAL A 23 -10.59 10.91 -16.92
C VAL A 23 -10.53 12.42 -16.86
N GLY A 24 -11.61 13.06 -16.41
CA GLY A 24 -11.65 14.52 -16.21
C GLY A 24 -11.81 15.29 -17.53
N SER A 25 -11.29 16.51 -17.57
CA SER A 25 -11.43 17.41 -18.73
C SER A 25 -10.21 18.30 -18.91
N LEU A 26 -9.80 18.48 -20.17
CA LEU A 26 -8.73 19.40 -20.55
C LEU A 26 -9.05 20.87 -20.25
N ALA A 27 -10.33 21.26 -20.21
CA ALA A 27 -10.72 22.65 -19.98
C ALA A 27 -10.28 23.19 -18.60
N GLY A 28 -10.02 22.28 -17.64
CA GLY A 28 -9.53 22.62 -16.31
C GLY A 28 -8.03 22.39 -16.09
N CYS A 29 -7.29 22.05 -17.14
CA CYS A 29 -5.84 21.87 -17.05
C CYS A 29 -5.12 23.23 -17.01
N PRO A 30 -4.02 23.36 -16.25
CA PRO A 30 -3.29 24.61 -16.10
C PRO A 30 -2.43 24.94 -17.33
N LEU A 31 -2.24 23.97 -18.24
CA LEU A 31 -1.48 24.07 -19.46
C LEU A 31 -2.22 23.32 -20.59
N PRO A 32 -2.06 23.75 -21.85
CA PRO A 32 -2.51 22.98 -23.01
C PRO A 32 -1.93 21.56 -23.02
N LEU A 33 -2.69 20.61 -23.56
CA LEU A 33 -2.29 19.21 -23.61
C LEU A 33 -0.94 18.99 -24.31
N GLU A 34 -0.70 19.71 -25.40
CA GLU A 34 0.57 19.67 -26.15
C GLU A 34 1.77 20.04 -25.26
N HIS A 35 1.61 21.00 -24.35
CA HIS A 35 2.66 21.39 -23.40
C HIS A 35 2.87 20.34 -22.32
N LEU A 36 1.79 19.74 -21.80
CA LEU A 36 1.88 18.64 -20.83
C LEU A 36 2.63 17.45 -21.43
N LEU A 37 2.33 17.08 -22.68
CA LEU A 37 3.00 16.00 -23.41
C LEU A 37 4.47 16.30 -23.71
N ALA A 38 4.77 17.56 -24.07
CA ALA A 38 6.11 18.00 -24.39
C ALA A 38 6.95 18.36 -23.15
N THR A 39 6.39 18.26 -21.93
CA THR A 39 7.08 18.65 -20.69
C THR A 39 8.36 17.84 -20.49
N ARG A 40 9.45 18.56 -20.21
CA ARG A 40 10.79 18.03 -19.91
C ARG A 40 11.28 18.67 -18.61
N PRO A 41 12.34 18.14 -17.96
CA PRO A 41 12.87 18.74 -16.73
C PRO A 41 13.26 20.23 -16.86
N ALA A 42 13.67 20.65 -18.06
CA ALA A 42 14.03 22.04 -18.37
C ALA A 42 12.85 22.93 -18.82
N SER A 43 11.61 22.40 -18.87
CA SER A 43 10.43 23.20 -19.22
C SER A 43 10.23 24.32 -18.20
N PRO A 44 9.83 25.53 -18.63
CA PRO A 44 9.82 26.73 -17.76
C PRO A 44 8.81 26.64 -16.60
N TRP A 45 7.80 25.78 -16.71
CA TRP A 45 6.81 25.51 -15.67
C TRP A 45 7.20 24.36 -14.73
N VAL A 46 8.33 23.67 -14.93
CA VAL A 46 8.77 22.58 -14.06
C VAL A 46 9.57 23.13 -12.87
N ARG A 47 9.18 22.75 -11.66
CA ARG A 47 9.89 23.09 -10.42
C ARG A 47 10.75 21.95 -9.91
N ARG A 48 10.25 20.72 -10.00
CA ARG A 48 10.95 19.52 -9.57
C ARG A 48 10.65 18.37 -10.53
N HIS A 49 11.60 17.47 -10.69
CA HIS A 49 11.49 16.27 -11.48
C HIS A 49 11.95 15.06 -10.66
N PHE A 50 11.12 14.04 -10.61
CA PHE A 50 11.36 12.79 -9.90
C PHE A 50 11.41 11.65 -10.93
N SER A 51 12.61 11.18 -11.24
CA SER A 51 12.86 10.12 -12.22
C SER A 51 13.03 8.73 -11.60
N GLY A 52 12.91 8.59 -10.27
CA GLY A 52 13.14 7.31 -9.58
C GLY A 52 12.14 6.20 -9.94
N GLY A 53 10.92 6.56 -10.32
CA GLY A 53 9.84 5.59 -10.58
C GLY A 53 10.16 4.58 -11.68
N LEU A 54 9.76 3.33 -11.48
CA LEU A 54 9.98 2.23 -12.43
C LEU A 54 8.98 2.23 -13.60
N THR A 55 7.76 2.71 -13.35
CA THR A 55 6.63 2.71 -14.30
C THR A 55 6.33 4.09 -14.86
N ALA A 56 6.71 5.15 -14.14
CA ALA A 56 6.43 6.54 -14.50
C ALA A 56 7.52 7.51 -14.02
N GLU A 57 7.51 8.71 -14.59
CA GLU A 57 8.23 9.90 -14.13
C GLU A 57 7.23 10.91 -13.58
N VAL A 58 7.63 11.68 -12.57
CA VAL A 58 6.75 12.68 -11.93
C VAL A 58 7.38 14.05 -12.02
N TYR A 59 6.59 15.04 -12.41
CA TYR A 59 6.98 16.44 -12.51
C TYR A 59 6.08 17.26 -11.59
N GLN A 60 6.69 18.11 -10.76
CA GLN A 60 5.99 19.18 -10.08
C GLN A 60 5.95 20.39 -11.02
N LEU A 61 4.76 20.80 -11.44
CA LEU A 61 4.56 21.95 -12.31
C LEU A 61 4.06 23.15 -11.50
N GLU A 62 4.44 24.36 -11.89
CA GLU A 62 3.80 25.60 -11.45
C GLU A 62 3.15 26.28 -12.64
N ALA A 63 1.83 26.43 -12.58
CA ALA A 63 1.04 27.09 -13.63
C ALA A 63 -0.29 27.58 -13.06
N GLY A 64 -0.71 28.78 -13.48
CA GLY A 64 -1.93 29.42 -12.98
C GLY A 64 -1.87 29.76 -11.48
N GLY A 65 -0.68 30.02 -10.93
CA GLY A 65 -0.49 30.31 -9.49
C GLY A 65 -0.67 29.10 -8.57
N GLN A 66 -0.71 27.89 -9.12
CA GLN A 66 -0.89 26.64 -8.38
C GLN A 66 0.19 25.62 -8.74
N LEU A 67 0.42 24.68 -7.81
CA LEU A 67 1.31 23.55 -8.02
C LEU A 67 0.52 22.32 -8.46
N TRP A 68 1.08 21.58 -9.40
CA TRP A 68 0.47 20.40 -10.01
C TRP A 68 1.45 19.23 -10.04
N THR A 69 0.91 18.02 -9.99
CA THR A 69 1.64 16.77 -10.24
C THR A 69 1.29 16.28 -11.63
N LEU A 70 2.27 16.24 -12.53
CA LEU A 70 2.18 15.54 -13.82
C LEU A 70 2.96 14.22 -13.71
N LYS A 71 2.24 13.09 -13.70
CA LYS A 71 2.81 11.74 -13.80
C LYS A 71 2.77 11.31 -15.26
N ARG A 72 3.91 10.90 -15.81
CA ARG A 72 4.05 10.42 -17.19
C ARG A 72 4.51 8.96 -17.19
N ALA A 73 3.75 8.10 -17.86
CA ALA A 73 4.11 6.71 -18.05
C ALA A 73 5.45 6.59 -18.79
N ARG A 74 6.31 5.68 -18.34
CA ARG A 74 7.54 5.35 -19.04
C ARG A 74 7.23 4.51 -20.27
N ASN A 75 7.87 4.85 -21.38
CA ASN A 75 7.89 4.02 -22.57
C ASN A 75 9.34 3.86 -23.05
N PRO A 76 10.00 2.71 -22.78
CA PRO A 76 9.45 1.49 -22.18
C PRO A 76 9.34 1.55 -20.63
N CYS A 77 8.37 0.82 -20.07
CA CYS A 77 8.28 0.56 -18.63
C CYS A 77 9.49 -0.28 -18.16
N LYS A 78 10.05 0.01 -16.98
CA LYS A 78 11.20 -0.74 -16.44
C LYS A 78 10.79 -2.08 -15.81
N VAL A 79 9.55 -2.20 -15.34
CA VAL A 79 9.02 -3.44 -14.75
C VAL A 79 8.57 -4.39 -15.85
N ARG A 80 9.03 -5.64 -15.81
CA ARG A 80 8.80 -6.62 -16.88
C ARG A 80 7.61 -7.54 -16.65
N ASN A 81 7.15 -7.71 -15.41
CA ASN A 81 6.00 -8.57 -15.12
C ASN A 81 4.69 -7.94 -15.63
N PRO A 82 3.63 -8.72 -15.87
CA PRO A 82 2.38 -8.21 -16.42
C PRO A 82 1.76 -7.06 -15.60
N ASP A 83 1.74 -7.17 -14.27
CA ASP A 83 1.13 -6.17 -13.40
C ASP A 83 1.87 -4.83 -13.47
N GLY A 84 3.20 -4.85 -13.55
CA GLY A 84 4.01 -3.65 -13.72
C GLY A 84 3.83 -3.00 -15.09
N GLN A 85 3.68 -3.81 -16.15
CA GLN A 85 3.40 -3.30 -17.51
C GLN A 85 2.01 -2.66 -17.61
N THR A 86 1.03 -3.16 -16.86
CA THR A 86 -0.34 -2.65 -16.85
C THR A 86 -0.62 -1.69 -15.70
N SER A 87 0.35 -1.41 -14.82
CA SER A 87 0.20 -0.55 -13.64
C SER A 87 -0.36 0.83 -13.97
N PHE A 88 0.12 1.49 -15.03
CA PHE A 88 -0.38 2.80 -15.44
C PHE A 88 -1.84 2.73 -15.93
N LEU A 89 -2.21 1.69 -16.69
CA LEU A 89 -3.61 1.45 -17.07
C LEU A 89 -4.47 1.29 -15.81
N ASN A 90 -4.00 0.47 -14.86
CA ASN A 90 -4.70 0.20 -13.63
C ASN A 90 -4.90 1.49 -12.81
N GLU A 91 -3.87 2.32 -12.70
CA GLU A 91 -3.98 3.61 -12.02
C GLU A 91 -5.05 4.49 -12.68
N VAL A 92 -5.04 4.65 -14.01
CA VAL A 92 -6.06 5.47 -14.70
C VAL A 92 -7.47 4.92 -14.47
N GLN A 93 -7.66 3.59 -14.49
CA GLN A 93 -8.94 2.94 -14.17
C GLN A 93 -9.39 3.25 -12.73
N ARG A 94 -8.51 3.11 -11.74
CA ARG A 94 -8.82 3.37 -10.33
C ARG A 94 -9.11 4.84 -10.09
N ARG A 95 -8.36 5.75 -10.72
CA ARG A 95 -8.62 7.19 -10.68
C ARG A 95 -9.98 7.53 -11.28
N ALA A 96 -10.36 6.92 -12.40
CA ALA A 96 -11.67 7.13 -13.02
C ALA A 96 -12.82 6.76 -12.06
N GLU A 97 -12.74 5.55 -11.49
CA GLU A 97 -13.77 5.02 -10.60
C GLU A 97 -13.86 5.83 -9.29
N LEU A 98 -12.72 6.14 -8.66
CA LEU A 98 -12.68 6.91 -7.42
C LEU A 98 -13.13 8.36 -7.64
N GLN A 99 -12.79 8.99 -8.77
CA GLN A 99 -13.26 10.34 -9.09
C GLN A 99 -14.77 10.38 -9.26
N ALA A 100 -15.37 9.36 -9.90
CA ALA A 100 -16.81 9.23 -10.03
C ALA A 100 -17.48 9.04 -8.66
N LEU A 101 -16.89 8.22 -7.78
CA LEU A 101 -17.41 7.99 -6.42
C LEU A 101 -17.38 9.26 -5.56
N LYS A 102 -16.33 10.09 -5.67
CA LYS A 102 -16.21 11.36 -4.95
C LYS A 102 -17.27 12.42 -5.34
N GLN A 103 -17.92 12.27 -6.49
CA GLN A 103 -19.05 13.12 -6.86
C GLN A 103 -20.32 12.80 -6.06
N ARG A 104 -20.39 11.61 -5.44
CA ARG A 104 -21.50 11.22 -4.59
C ARG A 104 -21.32 11.79 -3.18
N ALA A 105 -22.35 12.45 -2.66
CA ALA A 105 -22.33 13.06 -1.33
C ALA A 105 -21.89 12.07 -0.24
N ASP A 106 -22.38 10.83 -0.28
CA ASP A 106 -22.09 9.78 0.71
C ASP A 106 -20.59 9.44 0.82
N TRP A 107 -19.81 9.66 -0.24
CA TRP A 107 -18.42 9.20 -0.33
C TRP A 107 -17.40 10.33 -0.43
N ARG A 108 -17.85 11.58 -0.64
CA ARG A 108 -16.95 12.71 -0.83
C ARG A 108 -15.96 12.88 0.34
N GLU A 109 -16.47 12.90 1.57
CA GLU A 109 -15.61 13.09 2.74
C GLU A 109 -14.81 11.84 3.08
N ALA A 110 -15.43 10.65 2.98
CA ALA A 110 -14.78 9.38 3.26
C ALA A 110 -13.61 9.08 2.31
N LEU A 111 -13.65 9.61 1.08
CA LEU A 111 -12.58 9.49 0.09
C LEU A 111 -11.70 10.74 -0.02
N ALA A 112 -11.84 11.72 0.87
CA ALA A 112 -11.03 12.93 0.81
C ALA A 112 -9.53 12.67 1.08
N GLY A 113 -9.17 11.53 1.70
CA GLY A 113 -7.78 11.06 1.80
C GLY A 113 -7.20 10.54 0.47
N ILE A 114 -8.02 10.31 -0.56
CA ILE A 114 -7.56 9.91 -1.88
C ILE A 114 -7.21 11.16 -2.68
N VAL A 115 -6.11 11.18 -3.41
CA VAL A 115 -5.75 12.29 -4.31
C VAL A 115 -6.81 12.51 -5.42
N GLU A 116 -7.03 13.76 -5.83
CA GLU A 116 -7.92 14.12 -6.94
C GLU A 116 -7.26 13.87 -8.30
N THR A 117 -8.06 13.61 -9.34
CA THR A 117 -7.59 13.61 -10.72
C THR A 117 -8.21 14.77 -11.49
N ARG A 118 -7.35 15.63 -12.05
CA ARG A 118 -7.79 16.70 -12.94
C ARG A 118 -8.01 16.20 -14.36
N TYR A 119 -7.01 15.48 -14.87
CA TYR A 119 -7.06 14.88 -16.19
C TYR A 119 -6.16 13.63 -16.21
N ALA A 120 -6.55 12.60 -16.95
CA ALA A 120 -5.66 11.49 -17.28
C ALA A 120 -6.03 10.95 -18.65
N SER A 121 -5.04 10.47 -19.39
CA SER A 121 -5.22 9.68 -20.61
C SER A 121 -4.27 8.50 -20.58
N TYR A 122 -4.82 7.31 -20.77
CA TYR A 122 -4.04 6.08 -20.80
C TYR A 122 -3.12 6.04 -22.02
N ARG A 123 -3.63 6.29 -23.23
CA ARG A 123 -2.81 6.16 -24.46
C ARG A 123 -1.78 7.27 -24.59
N GLN A 124 -2.07 8.45 -24.07
CA GLN A 124 -1.11 9.54 -24.03
C GLN A 124 -0.12 9.41 -22.88
N GLY A 125 -0.34 8.45 -21.96
CA GLY A 125 0.60 8.11 -20.91
C GLY A 125 0.77 9.24 -19.89
N LEU A 126 -0.30 9.96 -19.54
CA LEU A 126 -0.23 11.08 -18.62
C LEU A 126 -1.37 11.10 -17.61
N LEU A 127 -1.06 11.55 -16.39
CA LEU A 127 -2.00 11.81 -15.31
C LEU A 127 -1.63 13.15 -14.68
N LEU A 128 -2.62 14.01 -14.51
CA LEU A 128 -2.51 15.32 -13.88
C LEU A 128 -3.39 15.37 -12.64
N SER A 129 -2.80 15.78 -11.53
CA SER A 129 -3.47 15.99 -10.24
C SER A 129 -2.95 17.25 -9.57
N PRO A 130 -3.70 17.87 -8.63
CA PRO A 130 -3.16 18.91 -7.77
C PRO A 130 -1.92 18.40 -7.02
N TRP A 131 -0.92 19.26 -6.82
CA TRP A 131 0.24 18.90 -6.01
C TRP A 131 -0.17 18.70 -4.55
N ILE A 132 0.28 17.60 -3.95
CA ILE A 132 0.12 17.38 -2.51
C ILE A 132 1.26 18.12 -1.81
N ALA A 133 0.95 19.25 -1.17
CA ALA A 133 1.91 20.00 -0.36
C ALA A 133 2.07 19.36 1.03
N GLY A 134 2.37 18.07 1.05
CA GLY A 134 2.54 17.27 2.27
C GLY A 134 3.94 16.73 2.43
N GLU A 135 4.21 16.16 3.59
CA GLU A 135 5.50 15.60 3.98
C GLU A 135 5.42 14.07 4.08
N ALA A 136 6.58 13.42 3.96
CA ALA A 136 6.69 11.99 4.22
C ALA A 136 6.36 11.69 5.69
N ILE A 137 5.71 10.56 5.94
CA ILE A 137 5.24 10.20 7.27
C ILE A 137 6.35 9.44 8.00
N GLY A 138 7.03 10.10 8.93
CA GLY A 138 8.04 9.48 9.81
C GLY A 138 7.47 8.89 11.11
N GLU A 139 6.33 9.41 11.57
CA GLU A 139 5.69 9.01 12.83
C GLU A 139 4.18 8.83 12.66
N TRP A 140 3.61 7.88 13.40
CA TRP A 140 2.18 7.56 13.33
C TRP A 140 1.49 7.88 14.66
N ASP A 141 0.86 9.06 14.72
CA ASP A 141 0.00 9.46 15.82
C ASP A 141 -1.44 8.96 15.63
N GLU A 142 -2.29 9.16 16.65
CA GLU A 142 -3.69 8.78 16.62
C GLU A 142 -4.46 9.41 15.45
N ARG A 143 -4.20 10.68 15.12
CA ARG A 143 -4.87 11.38 13.99
C ARG A 143 -4.55 10.69 12.67
N ARG A 144 -3.28 10.41 12.40
CA ARG A 144 -2.81 9.79 11.16
C ARG A 144 -3.37 8.38 11.01
N LEU A 145 -3.37 7.60 12.09
CA LEU A 145 -3.94 6.26 12.11
C LEU A 145 -5.45 6.30 11.84
N LEU A 146 -6.21 7.15 12.55
CA LEU A 146 -7.65 7.31 12.32
C LEU A 146 -7.96 7.68 10.86
N GLN A 147 -7.26 8.67 10.31
CA GLN A 147 -7.46 9.12 8.92
C GLN A 147 -7.14 8.03 7.89
N LEU A 148 -6.05 7.29 8.10
CA LEU A 148 -5.69 6.16 7.24
C LEU A 148 -6.77 5.08 7.31
N PHE A 149 -7.15 4.64 8.51
CA PHE A 149 -8.14 3.56 8.68
C PHE A 149 -9.54 3.93 8.20
N ASP A 150 -9.98 5.18 8.34
CA ASP A 150 -11.24 5.64 7.75
C ASP A 150 -11.19 5.61 6.21
N THR A 151 -10.06 6.00 5.60
CA THR A 151 -9.86 5.91 4.15
C THR A 151 -9.87 4.45 3.69
N LEU A 152 -9.16 3.57 4.38
CA LEU A 152 -9.12 2.13 4.08
C LEU A 152 -10.50 1.49 4.23
N LEU A 153 -11.27 1.85 5.27
CA LEU A 153 -12.64 1.39 5.47
C LEU A 153 -13.51 1.73 4.25
N ALA A 154 -13.45 2.98 3.78
CA ALA A 154 -14.21 3.42 2.62
C ALA A 154 -13.82 2.65 1.35
N LEU A 155 -12.52 2.46 1.11
CA LEU A 155 -12.02 1.68 -0.01
C LEU A 155 -12.53 0.23 0.03
N LEU A 156 -12.44 -0.44 1.18
CA LEU A 156 -12.89 -1.82 1.35
C LEU A 156 -14.41 -1.97 1.14
N GLN A 157 -15.23 -1.07 1.70
CA GLN A 157 -16.69 -1.08 1.51
C GLN A 157 -17.10 -0.91 0.05
N LEU A 158 -16.29 -0.15 -0.70
CA LEU A 158 -16.49 0.10 -2.11
C LEU A 158 -15.91 -1.00 -3.00
N GLY A 159 -15.09 -1.92 -2.46
CA GLY A 159 -14.47 -3.00 -3.22
C GLY A 159 -13.14 -2.62 -3.87
N PHE A 160 -12.33 -1.80 -3.22
CA PHE A 160 -10.94 -1.49 -3.60
C PHE A 160 -9.96 -2.06 -2.57
N PHE A 161 -8.89 -2.67 -3.07
CA PHE A 161 -7.81 -3.21 -2.24
C PHE A 161 -6.47 -2.70 -2.74
N GLU A 162 -5.74 -1.98 -1.89
CA GLU A 162 -4.38 -1.50 -2.16
C GLU A 162 -3.36 -2.54 -1.71
N TRP A 163 -2.49 -2.97 -2.62
CA TRP A 163 -1.44 -3.95 -2.35
C TRP A 163 -0.11 -3.30 -1.97
N ASP A 164 0.14 -2.08 -2.44
CA ASP A 164 1.41 -1.38 -2.26
C ASP A 164 1.24 -0.10 -1.42
N LEU A 165 0.72 -0.28 -0.21
CA LEU A 165 0.54 0.79 0.77
C LEU A 165 1.87 1.13 1.47
N CYS A 166 2.89 1.49 0.70
CA CYS A 166 4.23 1.82 1.18
C CYS A 166 4.38 3.33 1.51
N PRO A 167 5.44 3.74 2.24
CA PRO A 167 5.64 5.14 2.62
C PRO A 167 5.77 6.08 1.42
N GLY A 168 6.27 5.59 0.29
CA GLY A 168 6.40 6.35 -0.95
C GLY A 168 5.06 6.73 -1.60
N ASN A 169 3.95 6.11 -1.17
CA ASN A 169 2.60 6.30 -1.70
C ASN A 169 1.69 7.06 -0.71
N LEU A 170 2.28 7.61 0.37
CA LEU A 170 1.59 8.30 1.46
C LEU A 170 2.28 9.65 1.77
N LEU A 171 1.48 10.70 1.95
CA LEU A 171 1.93 12.02 2.38
C LEU A 171 0.94 12.57 3.41
N ASP A 172 1.41 13.46 4.29
CA ASP A 172 0.55 14.18 5.24
C ASP A 172 0.63 15.69 4.94
N ASP A 173 -0.48 16.27 4.49
CA ASP A 173 -0.65 17.72 4.27
C ASP A 173 -1.51 18.39 5.37
N GLY A 174 -1.56 17.75 6.54
CA GLY A 174 -2.61 17.98 7.55
C GLY A 174 -3.73 16.92 7.46
N ARG A 175 -3.77 16.19 6.35
CA ARG A 175 -4.52 14.94 6.18
C ARG A 175 -3.63 13.89 5.50
N ILE A 176 -3.81 12.62 5.88
CA ILE A 176 -3.22 11.50 5.15
C ILE A 176 -3.75 11.46 3.70
N ARG A 177 -2.83 11.50 2.75
CA ARG A 177 -3.07 11.41 1.31
C ARG A 177 -2.49 10.14 0.74
N LEU A 178 -3.36 9.30 0.18
CA LEU A 178 -2.98 8.15 -0.63
C LEU A 178 -2.90 8.59 -2.09
N PHE A 179 -1.81 8.23 -2.75
CA PHE A 179 -1.58 8.44 -4.17
C PHE A 179 -0.78 7.27 -4.74
N ASP A 180 -0.79 7.15 -6.07
CA ASP A 180 -0.28 6.00 -6.81
C ASP A 180 -1.12 4.72 -6.62
N PHE A 181 -1.99 4.45 -7.59
CA PHE A 181 -2.92 3.32 -7.54
C PHE A 181 -2.55 2.24 -8.55
N GLY A 182 -1.27 2.15 -8.92
CA GLY A 182 -0.76 1.16 -9.86
C GLY A 182 -1.08 -0.28 -9.46
N TYR A 183 -1.15 -0.56 -8.15
CA TYR A 183 -1.43 -1.88 -7.58
C TYR A 183 -2.75 -1.94 -6.78
N MET A 184 -3.63 -0.94 -6.92
CA MET A 184 -4.97 -0.99 -6.36
C MET A 184 -5.92 -1.77 -7.27
N TYR A 185 -6.57 -2.79 -6.74
CA TYR A 185 -7.45 -3.65 -7.54
C TYR A 185 -8.87 -3.71 -6.99
N ARG A 186 -9.81 -3.95 -7.92
CA ARG A 186 -11.21 -4.20 -7.58
C ARG A 186 -11.39 -5.59 -6.99
N PHE A 187 -12.35 -5.70 -6.08
CA PHE A 187 -12.85 -6.97 -5.56
C PHE A 187 -14.32 -6.86 -5.17
N GLU A 188 -14.95 -8.00 -4.92
CA GLU A 188 -16.34 -8.07 -4.46
C GLU A 188 -16.37 -8.27 -2.93
N PRO A 189 -16.55 -7.20 -2.13
CA PRO A 189 -16.40 -7.26 -0.68
C PRO A 189 -17.46 -8.11 0.02
N LEU A 190 -18.57 -8.42 -0.65
CA LEU A 190 -19.59 -9.32 -0.07
C LEU A 190 -19.20 -10.80 -0.14
N HIS A 191 -18.24 -11.16 -1.01
CA HIS A 191 -17.91 -12.57 -1.30
C HIS A 191 -16.42 -12.89 -1.26
N SER A 192 -15.55 -11.89 -1.16
CA SER A 192 -14.09 -12.03 -1.23
C SER A 192 -13.39 -11.27 -0.11
N PHE A 193 -12.23 -11.76 0.31
CA PHE A 193 -11.39 -11.12 1.33
C PHE A 193 -10.63 -9.91 0.77
N ASN A 194 -10.16 -10.04 -0.48
CA ASN A 194 -9.43 -9.02 -1.24
C ASN A 194 -9.55 -9.31 -2.75
N SER A 195 -8.75 -8.64 -3.58
CA SER A 195 -8.77 -8.82 -5.05
C SER A 195 -8.28 -10.17 -5.56
N ASN A 196 -7.73 -11.02 -4.69
CA ASN A 196 -7.40 -12.42 -4.99
C ASN A 196 -8.49 -13.38 -4.50
N GLY A 197 -9.69 -12.87 -4.21
CA GLY A 197 -10.83 -13.68 -3.80
C GLY A 197 -10.70 -14.12 -2.35
N GLN A 198 -10.71 -15.43 -2.12
CA GLN A 198 -10.53 -16.04 -0.80
C GLN A 198 -9.16 -16.73 -0.63
N LEU A 199 -8.28 -16.63 -1.63
CA LEU A 199 -7.03 -17.39 -1.71
C LEU A 199 -5.92 -16.84 -0.81
N THR A 200 -5.99 -15.57 -0.42
CA THR A 200 -4.97 -14.91 0.41
C THR A 200 -5.62 -14.24 1.64
N PRO A 201 -6.21 -15.02 2.57
CA PRO A 201 -6.92 -14.49 3.74
C PRO A 201 -6.03 -13.68 4.70
N GLN A 202 -4.71 -13.89 4.66
CA GLN A 202 -3.74 -13.12 5.43
C GLN A 202 -3.58 -11.69 4.91
N CYS A 203 -3.87 -11.44 3.63
CA CYS A 203 -3.72 -10.12 3.04
C CYS A 203 -4.99 -9.30 3.28
N HIS A 204 -4.96 -8.40 4.27
CA HIS A 204 -6.02 -7.44 4.55
C HIS A 204 -5.46 -6.02 4.71
N ALA A 205 -6.30 -4.99 4.72
CA ALA A 205 -5.83 -3.62 4.65
C ALA A 205 -4.93 -3.21 5.83
N ALA A 206 -5.30 -3.58 7.06
CA ALA A 206 -4.44 -3.34 8.24
C ALA A 206 -3.08 -4.04 8.07
N GLU A 207 -3.08 -5.29 7.62
CA GLU A 207 -1.88 -6.07 7.41
C GLU A 207 -1.00 -5.50 6.28
N ARG A 208 -1.57 -5.01 5.19
CA ARG A 208 -0.81 -4.34 4.12
C ARG A 208 -0.16 -3.05 4.62
N PHE A 209 -0.90 -2.25 5.41
CA PHE A 209 -0.35 -1.08 6.09
C PHE A 209 0.79 -1.46 7.04
N GLU A 210 0.56 -2.48 7.87
CA GLU A 210 1.51 -2.96 8.87
C GLU A 210 2.82 -3.41 8.24
N THR A 211 2.73 -4.29 7.25
CA THR A 211 3.89 -4.82 6.54
C THR A 211 4.67 -3.69 5.89
N ARG A 212 4.00 -2.94 5.00
CA ARG A 212 4.67 -1.99 4.11
C ARG A 212 5.10 -0.70 4.80
N CYS A 213 4.46 -0.32 5.92
CA CYS A 213 4.75 0.92 6.64
C CYS A 213 5.03 0.69 8.13
N TYR A 214 4.04 0.16 8.86
CA TYR A 214 3.99 0.35 10.30
C TYR A 214 5.07 -0.41 11.07
N TYR A 215 5.41 -1.65 10.68
CA TYR A 215 6.43 -2.42 11.37
C TYR A 215 7.85 -1.87 11.16
N ALA A 216 8.11 -1.11 10.10
CA ALA A 216 9.35 -0.33 9.99
C ALA A 216 9.40 0.79 11.05
N HIS A 217 8.27 1.47 11.28
CA HIS A 217 8.15 2.48 12.33
C HIS A 217 8.27 1.86 13.74
N LEU A 218 7.62 0.71 13.99
CA LEU A 218 7.74 0.00 15.27
C LEU A 218 9.18 -0.49 15.52
N LEU A 219 9.87 -1.01 14.49
CA LEU A 219 11.27 -1.39 14.58
C LEU A 219 12.16 -0.20 14.96
N HIS A 220 11.89 0.98 14.40
CA HIS A 220 12.59 2.21 14.77
C HIS A 220 12.32 2.61 16.23
N LEU A 221 11.05 2.61 16.66
CA LEU A 221 10.69 2.88 18.06
C LEU A 221 11.32 1.90 19.04
N GLU A 222 11.34 0.61 18.71
CA GLU A 222 11.96 -0.43 19.52
C GLU A 222 13.45 -0.14 19.72
N ARG A 223 14.16 0.26 18.66
CA ARG A 223 15.59 0.57 18.72
C ARG A 223 15.90 1.85 19.49
N GLU A 224 15.10 2.89 19.33
CA GLU A 224 15.39 4.20 19.93
C GLU A 224 14.85 4.35 21.35
N ARG A 225 13.69 3.76 21.62
CA ARG A 225 12.90 3.99 22.85
C ARG A 225 12.55 2.70 23.58
N GLY A 226 12.97 1.54 23.07
CA GLY A 226 12.77 0.23 23.67
C GLY A 226 11.42 -0.41 23.32
N GLN A 227 11.30 -1.70 23.63
CA GLN A 227 10.14 -2.53 23.29
C GLN A 227 8.81 -1.98 23.83
N SER A 228 8.80 -1.39 25.04
CA SER A 228 7.58 -0.81 25.62
C SER A 228 6.99 0.33 24.77
N ALA A 229 7.84 1.12 24.09
CA ALA A 229 7.37 2.17 23.20
C ALA A 229 6.73 1.59 21.92
N ALA A 230 7.33 0.54 21.36
CA ALA A 230 6.76 -0.17 20.20
C ALA A 230 5.43 -0.86 20.56
N LEU A 231 5.32 -1.47 21.75
CA LEU A 231 4.07 -2.08 22.22
C LEU A 231 2.97 -1.04 22.49
N ALA A 232 3.30 0.13 23.04
CA ALA A 232 2.33 1.20 23.23
C ALA A 232 1.80 1.75 21.89
N ALA A 233 2.69 1.89 20.89
CA ALA A 233 2.29 2.26 19.54
C ALA A 233 1.43 1.16 18.87
N LEU A 234 1.78 -0.12 19.05
CA LEU A 234 0.95 -1.23 18.59
C LEU A 234 -0.44 -1.21 19.25
N GLU A 235 -0.52 -0.99 20.56
CA GLU A 235 -1.81 -0.93 21.27
C GLU A 235 -2.73 0.14 20.66
N LEU A 236 -2.19 1.35 20.42
CA LEU A 236 -2.93 2.45 19.81
C LEU A 236 -3.47 2.06 18.43
N GLU A 237 -2.60 1.53 17.57
CA GLU A 237 -3.01 1.09 16.22
C GLU A 237 -4.07 -0.02 16.30
N LYS A 238 -3.87 -1.05 17.11
CA LYS A 238 -4.81 -2.17 17.21
C LYS A 238 -6.16 -1.76 17.76
N ARG A 239 -6.24 -0.79 18.67
CA ARG A 239 -7.52 -0.24 19.12
C ARG A 239 -8.28 0.44 17.98
N ILE A 240 -7.57 1.21 17.13
CA ILE A 240 -8.15 1.88 15.97
C ILE A 240 -8.55 0.86 14.90
N ALA A 241 -7.68 -0.09 14.58
CA ALA A 241 -7.92 -1.14 13.60
C ALA A 241 -9.10 -2.04 14.01
N LEU A 242 -9.19 -2.41 15.28
CA LEU A 242 -10.30 -3.20 15.84
C LEU A 242 -11.64 -2.51 15.62
N GLU A 243 -11.73 -1.20 15.92
CA GLU A 243 -12.96 -0.45 15.72
C GLU A 243 -13.30 -0.31 14.22
N CYS A 244 -12.29 -0.05 13.39
CA CYS A 244 -12.45 -0.04 11.93
C CYS A 244 -13.02 -1.37 11.40
N TYR A 245 -12.48 -2.50 11.86
CA TYR A 245 -12.91 -3.83 11.40
C TYR A 245 -14.28 -4.22 11.93
N ARG A 246 -14.65 -3.80 13.14
CA ARG A 246 -16.02 -3.93 13.66
C ARG A 246 -17.02 -3.17 12.80
N ARG A 247 -16.70 -1.92 12.44
CA ARG A 247 -17.51 -1.09 11.52
C ARG A 247 -17.61 -1.73 10.14
N LEU A 248 -16.50 -2.23 9.58
CA LEU A 248 -16.47 -2.93 8.30
C LEU A 248 -17.38 -4.16 8.33
N ARG A 249 -17.20 -5.04 9.33
CA ARG A 249 -17.99 -6.27 9.47
C ARG A 249 -19.48 -5.94 9.61
N SER A 250 -19.84 -4.97 10.45
CA SER A 250 -21.24 -4.55 10.63
C SER A 250 -21.85 -4.03 9.32
N HIS A 251 -21.12 -3.17 8.60
CA HIS A 251 -21.56 -2.64 7.31
C HIS A 251 -21.76 -3.74 6.26
N LEU A 252 -20.80 -4.64 6.12
CA LEU A 252 -20.87 -5.74 5.16
C LEU A 252 -21.98 -6.74 5.52
N ALA A 253 -22.19 -7.03 6.81
CA ALA A 253 -23.31 -7.84 7.27
C ALA A 253 -24.66 -7.21 6.90
N GLY A 254 -24.82 -5.90 7.14
CA GLY A 254 -26.02 -5.15 6.75
C GLY A 254 -26.30 -5.14 5.24
N ARG A 255 -25.26 -5.37 4.42
CA ARG A 255 -25.35 -5.51 2.96
C ARG A 255 -25.47 -6.95 2.45
N GLY A 256 -25.60 -7.93 3.34
CA GLY A 256 -25.75 -9.34 2.97
C GLY A 256 -24.45 -10.03 2.57
N ALA A 257 -23.31 -9.64 3.14
CA ALA A 257 -22.06 -10.34 2.92
C ALA A 257 -22.15 -11.82 3.33
N SER A 258 -21.43 -12.66 2.60
CA SER A 258 -21.38 -14.10 2.83
C SER A 258 -20.85 -14.45 4.22
N ALA A 259 -21.33 -15.58 4.77
CA ALA A 259 -20.88 -16.10 6.05
C ALA A 259 -19.35 -16.26 6.11
N THR A 260 -18.72 -16.64 4.99
CA THR A 260 -17.26 -16.79 4.89
C THR A 260 -16.52 -15.47 5.13
N VAL A 261 -16.97 -14.36 4.53
CA VAL A 261 -16.37 -13.04 4.76
C VAL A 261 -16.58 -12.58 6.19
N LEU A 262 -17.80 -12.76 6.72
CA LEU A 262 -18.12 -12.34 8.09
C LEU A 262 -17.33 -13.13 9.14
N ALA A 263 -17.15 -14.44 8.94
CA ALA A 263 -16.35 -15.29 9.81
C ALA A 263 -14.86 -14.94 9.73
N TRP A 264 -14.36 -14.62 8.54
CA TRP A 264 -12.98 -14.17 8.37
C TRP A 264 -12.70 -12.87 9.11
N LEU A 265 -13.54 -11.85 8.95
CA LEU A 265 -13.43 -10.59 9.70
C LEU A 265 -13.56 -10.81 11.21
N GLN A 266 -14.48 -11.69 11.64
CA GLN A 266 -14.66 -11.97 13.05
C GLN A 266 -13.41 -12.58 13.68
N ARG A 267 -12.72 -13.51 13.00
CA ARG A 267 -11.46 -14.08 13.52
C ARG A 267 -10.36 -13.03 13.73
N ILE A 268 -10.26 -12.05 12.84
CA ILE A 268 -9.30 -10.94 12.98
C ILE A 268 -9.68 -10.08 14.19
N ILE A 269 -10.96 -9.72 14.31
CA ILE A 269 -11.51 -8.95 15.44
C ILE A 269 -11.24 -9.67 16.77
N ASP A 270 -11.54 -10.97 16.85
CA ASP A 270 -11.35 -11.76 18.06
C ASP A 270 -9.87 -11.82 18.46
N GLN A 271 -8.98 -12.08 17.50
CA GLN A 271 -7.54 -12.12 17.75
C GLN A 271 -7.02 -10.80 18.34
N TRP A 272 -7.42 -9.66 17.78
CA TRP A 272 -6.99 -8.35 18.28
C TRP A 272 -7.63 -8.01 19.62
N GLN A 273 -8.91 -8.33 19.80
CA GLN A 273 -9.61 -8.11 21.06
C GLN A 273 -8.99 -8.93 22.19
N ASP A 274 -8.65 -10.19 21.94
CA ASP A 274 -8.00 -11.07 22.90
C ASP A 274 -6.60 -10.54 23.25
N ALA A 275 -5.81 -10.13 22.26
CA ALA A 275 -4.47 -9.58 22.50
C ALA A 275 -4.51 -8.26 23.30
N LEU A 276 -5.45 -7.37 23.01
CA LEU A 276 -5.65 -6.13 23.77
C LEU A 276 -6.09 -6.39 25.22
N GLY A 277 -6.77 -7.52 25.48
CA GLY A 277 -7.22 -7.90 26.82
C GLY A 277 -6.22 -8.73 27.62
N SER A 278 -5.35 -9.51 26.96
CA SER A 278 -4.49 -10.51 27.60
C SER A 278 -2.98 -10.23 27.48
N GLY A 279 -2.56 -9.31 26.61
CA GLY A 279 -1.16 -8.95 26.38
C GLY A 279 -0.79 -8.96 24.90
N LEU A 280 0.04 -7.98 24.50
CA LEU A 280 0.37 -7.74 23.11
C LEU A 280 1.62 -8.47 22.61
N ASP A 281 2.47 -9.01 23.49
CA ASP A 281 3.77 -9.59 23.10
C ASP A 281 3.64 -10.69 22.05
N GLY A 282 2.66 -11.58 22.23
CA GLY A 282 2.40 -12.67 21.28
C GLY A 282 1.87 -12.17 19.93
N LEU A 283 1.06 -11.09 19.93
CA LEU A 283 0.55 -10.49 18.71
C LEU A 283 1.66 -9.74 17.98
N TYR A 284 2.43 -8.91 18.71
CA TYR A 284 3.59 -8.19 18.18
C TYR A 284 4.55 -9.15 17.50
N LEU A 285 4.93 -10.24 18.19
CA LEU A 285 5.85 -11.24 17.65
C LEU A 285 5.32 -11.87 16.36
N ARG A 286 4.04 -12.25 16.31
CA ARG A 286 3.42 -12.88 15.14
C ARG A 286 3.39 -11.95 13.93
N GLU A 287 2.90 -10.74 14.12
CA GLU A 287 2.70 -9.79 13.04
C GLU A 287 4.01 -9.11 12.62
N ALA A 288 4.96 -8.90 13.54
CA ALA A 288 6.32 -8.43 13.23
C ALA A 288 7.08 -9.45 12.40
N TRP A 289 7.09 -10.72 12.82
CA TRP A 289 7.75 -11.80 12.08
C TRP A 289 7.22 -11.88 10.64
N ARG A 290 5.89 -11.94 10.50
CA ARG A 290 5.21 -11.97 9.20
C ARG A 290 5.55 -10.73 8.35
N SER A 291 5.51 -9.54 8.94
CA SER A 291 5.78 -8.27 8.23
C SER A 291 7.23 -8.15 7.77
N HIS A 292 8.18 -8.46 8.64
CA HIS A 292 9.60 -8.37 8.32
C HIS A 292 10.02 -9.40 7.29
N LEU A 293 9.51 -10.64 7.39
CA LEU A 293 9.77 -11.68 6.40
C LEU A 293 9.17 -11.32 5.04
N SER A 294 7.90 -10.90 4.99
CA SER A 294 7.22 -10.59 3.73
C SER A 294 7.90 -9.45 2.95
N ASP A 295 8.35 -8.38 3.62
CA ASP A 295 9.09 -7.33 2.91
C ASP A 295 10.51 -7.74 2.55
N LEU A 296 11.16 -8.58 3.36
CA LEU A 296 12.47 -9.12 3.01
C LEU A 296 12.39 -9.92 1.70
N GLU A 297 11.37 -10.77 1.56
CA GLU A 297 11.11 -11.53 0.34
C GLU A 297 10.85 -10.60 -0.87
N ASP A 298 10.08 -9.52 -0.68
CA ASP A 298 9.82 -8.52 -1.71
C ASP A 298 11.12 -7.80 -2.13
N ASP A 299 11.94 -7.35 -1.17
CA ASP A 299 13.19 -6.63 -1.43
C ASP A 299 14.21 -7.52 -2.17
N LEU A 300 14.35 -8.78 -1.74
CA LEU A 300 15.23 -9.76 -2.39
C LEU A 300 14.74 -10.11 -3.79
N GLY A 301 13.43 -10.35 -3.96
CA GLY A 301 12.83 -10.61 -5.26
C GLY A 301 12.97 -9.43 -6.23
N GLY A 302 12.94 -8.20 -5.70
CA GLY A 302 13.13 -6.96 -6.45
C GLY A 302 14.58 -6.57 -6.70
N GLN A 303 15.54 -7.15 -5.95
CA GLN A 303 16.95 -6.70 -5.90
C GLN A 303 17.08 -5.22 -5.52
N THR A 304 16.26 -4.78 -4.58
CA THR A 304 16.17 -3.38 -4.14
C THR A 304 16.37 -3.27 -2.63
N CYS A 305 17.42 -3.91 -2.10
CA CYS A 305 17.67 -3.95 -0.67
C CYS A 305 18.15 -2.58 -0.17
N THR A 306 17.60 -2.13 0.95
CA THR A 306 17.93 -0.84 1.59
C THR A 306 18.59 -1.08 2.95
N PRO A 307 19.08 -0.04 3.65
CA PRO A 307 19.50 -0.16 5.04
C PRO A 307 18.40 -0.72 5.96
N LEU A 308 17.11 -0.48 5.63
CA LEU A 308 15.98 -1.04 6.37
C LEU A 308 15.90 -2.56 6.19
N THR A 309 16.17 -3.10 5.00
CA THR A 309 16.19 -4.55 4.74
C THR A 309 17.17 -5.26 5.68
N LEU A 310 18.37 -4.69 5.85
CA LEU A 310 19.39 -5.24 6.78
C LEU A 310 18.92 -5.19 8.24
N GLN A 311 18.22 -4.13 8.64
CA GLN A 311 17.66 -4.01 9.99
C GLN A 311 16.58 -5.06 10.26
N ARG A 312 15.74 -5.36 9.25
CA ARG A 312 14.71 -6.41 9.34
C ARG A 312 15.34 -7.78 9.49
N ILE A 313 16.38 -8.10 8.71
CA ILE A 313 17.14 -9.36 8.86
C ILE A 313 17.72 -9.47 10.27
N ALA A 314 18.37 -8.41 10.77
CA ALA A 314 18.93 -8.40 12.11
C ALA A 314 17.84 -8.60 13.19
N TRP A 315 16.65 -8.03 13.01
CA TRP A 315 15.52 -8.28 13.90
C TRP A 315 15.08 -9.75 13.85
N LEU A 316 14.91 -10.34 12.65
CA LEU A 316 14.50 -11.74 12.48
C LEU A 316 15.51 -12.70 13.13
N GLN A 317 16.81 -12.45 12.97
CA GLN A 317 17.88 -13.25 13.59
C GLN A 317 17.82 -13.17 15.12
N ARG A 318 17.77 -11.96 15.71
CA ARG A 318 17.64 -11.81 17.16
C ARG A 318 16.38 -12.49 17.69
N CYS A 319 15.26 -12.29 17.00
CA CYS A 319 13.99 -12.89 17.36
C CYS A 319 14.05 -14.43 17.34
N LEU A 320 14.78 -15.02 16.39
CA LEU A 320 14.94 -16.46 16.31
C LEU A 320 15.77 -17.02 17.48
N ASP A 321 16.79 -16.28 17.91
CA ASP A 321 17.67 -16.66 19.01
C ASP A 321 16.99 -16.48 20.38
N GLU A 322 16.31 -15.36 20.59
CA GLU A 322 15.70 -14.99 21.87
C GLU A 322 14.30 -15.63 22.05
N CYS A 323 13.52 -15.72 20.98
CA CYS A 323 12.11 -16.12 21.02
C CYS A 323 11.82 -17.45 20.29
N GLY A 324 12.83 -18.24 19.90
CA GLY A 324 12.66 -19.44 19.08
C GLY A 324 11.68 -20.49 19.63
N ALA A 325 11.51 -20.61 20.95
CA ALA A 325 10.49 -21.48 21.55
C ALA A 325 9.07 -20.93 21.34
N GLN A 326 8.89 -19.61 21.45
CA GLN A 326 7.62 -18.94 21.24
C GLN A 326 7.25 -18.90 19.75
N LEU A 327 8.21 -18.65 18.85
CA LEU A 327 8.00 -18.75 17.40
C LEU A 327 7.49 -20.14 16.99
N ARG A 328 8.04 -21.21 17.57
CA ARG A 328 7.53 -22.57 17.38
C ARG A 328 6.12 -22.76 17.91
N ARG A 329 5.83 -22.28 19.12
CA ARG A 329 4.48 -22.37 19.71
C ARG A 329 3.43 -21.60 18.89
N LEU A 330 3.83 -20.50 18.26
CA LEU A 330 2.99 -19.69 17.38
C LEU A 330 2.96 -20.21 15.94
N GLU A 331 3.63 -21.34 15.65
CA GLU A 331 3.71 -21.99 14.33
C GLU A 331 4.31 -21.10 13.23
N LEU A 332 5.15 -20.13 13.60
CA LEU A 332 5.73 -19.14 12.68
C LEU A 332 6.94 -19.66 11.91
N LEU A 333 7.47 -20.84 12.28
CA LEU A 333 8.64 -21.44 11.62
C LEU A 333 8.29 -22.38 10.47
N GLU A 334 7.00 -22.54 10.13
CA GLU A 334 6.53 -23.34 8.98
C GLU A 334 7.08 -24.78 8.97
N GLY A 335 7.21 -25.39 10.15
CA GLY A 335 7.73 -26.76 10.30
C GLY A 335 9.26 -26.89 10.15
N ARG A 336 10.00 -25.79 9.95
CA ARG A 336 11.46 -25.79 9.86
C ARG A 336 12.10 -25.65 11.23
N THR A 337 13.33 -26.16 11.36
CA THR A 337 14.13 -25.99 12.58
C THR A 337 14.66 -24.55 12.67
N PRO A 338 14.93 -24.05 13.89
CA PRO A 338 15.62 -22.76 14.06
C PRO A 338 16.96 -22.69 13.31
N ASP A 339 17.72 -23.79 13.24
CA ASP A 339 18.98 -23.84 12.47
C ASP A 339 18.76 -23.65 10.97
N ALA A 340 17.71 -24.26 10.41
CA ALA A 340 17.37 -24.10 9.00
C ALA A 340 16.92 -22.66 8.67
N TRP A 341 16.29 -21.97 9.62
CA TRP A 341 15.95 -20.55 9.47
C TRP A 341 17.18 -19.65 9.60
N ARG A 342 18.11 -19.94 10.52
CA ARG A 342 19.37 -19.20 10.63
C ARG A 342 20.16 -19.23 9.32
N ALA A 343 20.32 -20.41 8.73
CA ALA A 343 21.04 -20.55 7.46
C ALA A 343 20.41 -19.75 6.32
N GLU A 344 19.07 -19.67 6.26
CA GLU A 344 18.38 -18.87 5.25
C GLU A 344 18.52 -17.38 5.50
N LEU A 345 18.41 -16.92 6.76
CA LEU A 345 18.61 -15.52 7.09
C LEU A 345 20.05 -15.06 6.85
N GLU A 346 21.03 -15.94 7.04
CA GLU A 346 22.43 -15.69 6.64
C GLU A 346 22.58 -15.55 5.12
N GLN A 347 21.93 -16.42 4.35
CA GLN A 347 21.93 -16.31 2.88
C GLN A 347 21.24 -15.03 2.41
N ALA A 348 20.10 -14.67 3.02
CA ALA A 348 19.38 -13.44 2.75
C ALA A 348 20.24 -12.21 3.08
N LEU A 349 20.99 -12.23 4.19
CA LEU A 349 21.92 -11.16 4.56
C LEU A 349 23.01 -10.96 3.51
N GLN A 350 23.60 -12.05 3.02
CA GLN A 350 24.61 -12.00 1.98
C GLN A 350 24.06 -11.37 0.68
N GLN A 351 22.87 -11.82 0.23
CA GLN A 351 22.21 -11.25 -0.94
C GLN A 351 21.85 -9.77 -0.74
N ALA A 352 21.33 -9.42 0.43
CA ALA A 352 20.92 -8.05 0.74
C ALA A 352 22.10 -7.07 0.74
N HIS A 353 23.31 -7.53 1.10
CA HIS A 353 24.54 -6.74 0.96
C HIS A 353 24.94 -6.52 -0.51
N GLU A 354 24.80 -7.54 -1.35
CA GLU A 354 25.12 -7.46 -2.78
C GLU A 354 24.16 -6.55 -3.55
N TRP A 355 22.90 -6.46 -3.11
CA TRP A 355 21.84 -5.67 -3.77
C TRP A 355 21.49 -4.37 -3.03
N GLN A 356 22.41 -3.83 -2.22
CA GLN A 356 22.19 -2.53 -1.58
C GLN A 356 21.98 -1.42 -2.60
N VAL A 357 20.89 -0.67 -2.45
CA VAL A 357 20.64 0.59 -3.13
C VAL A 357 20.79 1.75 -2.14
N GLY A 358 21.39 2.86 -2.58
CA GLY A 358 21.47 4.09 -1.79
C GLY A 358 20.11 4.77 -1.71
N GLU A 359 19.82 5.41 -0.57
CA GLU A 359 18.61 6.23 -0.36
C GLU A 359 18.57 7.48 -1.24
#